data_AF-A0A956F6M7-F1
#
_entry.id   AF-A0A956F6M7-F1
#
_cell.length_a   1.000
_cell.length_b   1.000
_cell.length_c   1.000
_cell.angle_alpha   90.00
_cell.angle_beta   90.00
_cell.angle_gamma   90.00
#
_symmetry.space_group_name_H-M   'P 1'
#
loop_
_entity.id
_entity.type
_entity.pdbx_description
1 polymer ?
#
loop_
_entity_poly.entity_id
_entity_poly.type
_entity_poly.pdbx_seq_one_letter_code
_entity_poly.pdbx_strand_id
1 'polypeptide(L)'
;DFTGALVIAESILESDPDHADARRYADSCREVLTQMYAARLGQLDQVVAVAVPPDQIRWLSLDHRAGFLLSLVDGMTSIEEILDVSGMTRLDALRIMFTLVQQRVIALEPGR
;
A
#
# COMPACT_ATOMS: atom_id res chain seq x y z
N ASP A 1 16.43 3.88 7.85
CA ASP A 1 14.99 4.12 7.64
C ASP A 1 14.23 2.82 7.94
N PHE A 2 12.92 2.88 8.24
CA PHE A 2 12.16 1.67 8.58
C PHE A 2 12.03 0.71 7.40
N THR A 3 12.01 1.23 6.16
CA THR A 3 11.99 0.42 4.94
C THR A 3 13.26 -0.43 4.80
N GLY A 4 14.45 0.18 4.91
CA GLY A 4 15.71 -0.55 4.86
C GLY A 4 15.87 -1.54 6.02
N ALA A 5 15.45 -1.16 7.23
CA ALA A 5 15.47 -2.05 8.39
C ALA A 5 14.56 -3.29 8.20
N LEU A 6 13.36 -3.09 7.64
CA LEU A 6 12.44 -4.19 7.32
C LEU A 6 13.05 -5.15 6.30
N VAL A 7 13.65 -4.64 5.23
CA VAL A 7 14.28 -5.47 4.18
C VAL A 7 15.39 -6.36 4.76
N ILE A 8 16.22 -5.82 5.66
CA ILE A 8 17.28 -6.58 6.31
C ILE A 8 16.69 -7.66 7.22
N ALA A 9 15.70 -7.30 8.05
CA ALA A 9 15.04 -8.25 8.94
C ALA A 9 14.34 -9.38 8.17
N GLU A 10 13.69 -9.06 7.04
CA GLU A 10 13.06 -10.05 6.15
C GLU A 10 14.09 -10.98 5.51
N SER A 11 15.23 -10.45 5.06
CA SER A 11 16.31 -11.28 4.49
C SER A 11 16.91 -12.25 5.52
N ILE A 12 17.01 -11.85 6.80
CA ILE A 12 17.41 -12.76 7.89
C ILE A 12 16.36 -13.86 8.06
N LEU A 13 15.07 -13.50 8.08
CA LEU A 13 13.98 -14.46 8.25
C LEU A 13 13.79 -15.43 7.07
N GLU A 14 14.18 -15.04 5.87
CA GLU A 14 14.24 -15.95 4.71
C GLU A 14 15.28 -17.05 4.91
N SER A 15 16.40 -16.73 5.56
CA SER A 15 17.50 -17.67 5.83
C SER A 15 17.28 -18.46 7.12
N ASP A 16 16.72 -17.82 8.15
CA ASP A 16 16.40 -18.38 9.45
C ASP A 16 15.02 -17.88 9.93
N PRO A 17 13.94 -18.62 9.60
CA PRO A 17 12.59 -18.26 10.03
C PRO A 17 12.46 -18.20 11.56
N ASP A 18 13.21 -18.97 12.33
CA ASP A 18 13.01 -19.04 13.79
C ASP A 18 13.80 -17.94 14.55
N HIS A 19 14.47 -17.04 13.83
CA HIS A 19 15.21 -15.93 14.41
C HIS A 19 14.28 -14.92 15.11
N ALA A 20 14.10 -15.09 16.43
CA ALA A 20 13.15 -14.33 17.24
C ALA A 20 13.34 -12.80 17.18
N ASP A 21 14.58 -12.31 17.24
CA ASP A 21 14.83 -10.87 17.20
C ASP A 21 14.52 -10.26 15.83
N ALA A 22 14.95 -10.90 14.73
CA ALA A 22 14.62 -10.46 13.38
C ALA A 22 13.10 -10.40 13.16
N ARG A 23 12.36 -11.37 13.71
CA ARG A 23 10.88 -11.37 13.67
C ARG A 23 10.29 -10.17 14.40
N ARG A 24 10.71 -9.91 15.64
CA ARG A 24 10.27 -8.74 16.41
C ARG A 24 10.58 -7.43 15.71
N TYR A 25 11.77 -7.31 15.14
CA TYR A 25 12.16 -6.12 14.39
C TYR A 25 11.33 -5.94 13.11
N ALA A 26 11.10 -7.01 12.35
CA ALA A 26 10.28 -6.97 11.15
C ALA A 26 8.84 -6.54 11.50
N ASP A 27 8.23 -7.13 12.53
CA ASP A 27 6.87 -6.79 12.94
C ASP A 27 6.76 -5.33 13.40
N SER A 28 7.72 -4.86 14.20
CA SER A 28 7.78 -3.44 14.61
C SER A 28 7.95 -2.50 13.42
N CYS A 29 8.82 -2.83 12.45
CA CYS A 29 8.99 -2.03 11.25
C CYS A 29 7.73 -2.01 10.39
N ARG A 30 7.03 -3.14 10.26
CA ARG A 30 5.76 -3.22 9.52
C ARG A 30 4.71 -2.33 10.16
N GLU A 31 4.55 -2.39 11.47
CA GLU A 31 3.59 -1.57 12.20
C GLU A 31 3.85 -0.07 12.00
N VAL A 32 5.11 0.36 12.18
CA VAL A 32 5.50 1.77 12.00
C VAL A 32 5.26 2.23 10.56
N LEU A 33 5.64 1.43 9.56
CA LEU A 33 5.42 1.78 8.16
C LEU A 33 3.93 1.81 7.80
N THR A 34 3.13 0.88 8.32
CA THR A 34 1.68 0.86 8.14
C THR A 34 1.07 2.14 8.69
N GLN A 35 1.41 2.53 9.92
CA GLN A 35 0.94 3.78 10.51
C GLN A 35 1.40 5.01 9.71
N MET A 36 2.66 5.01 9.25
CA MET A 36 3.21 6.11 8.45
C MET A 36 2.45 6.28 7.12
N TYR A 37 2.23 5.19 6.37
CA TYR A 37 1.53 5.28 5.09
C TYR A 37 0.05 5.61 5.27
N ALA A 38 -0.63 5.04 6.27
CA ALA A 38 -2.01 5.40 6.59
C ALA A 38 -2.13 6.89 6.92
N ALA A 39 -1.27 7.42 7.79
CA ALA A 39 -1.27 8.84 8.15
C ALA A 39 -0.99 9.77 6.95
N ARG A 40 -0.18 9.33 5.98
CA ARG A 40 0.10 10.09 4.75
C ARG A 40 -1.03 10.05 3.74
N LEU A 41 -1.78 8.97 3.68
CA LEU A 41 -2.97 8.86 2.83
C LEU A 41 -4.13 9.66 3.40
N GLY A 42 -4.24 9.79 4.72
CA GLY A 42 -5.25 10.60 5.38
C GLY A 42 -6.27 9.73 6.10
N GLN A 43 -7.56 10.07 5.98
CA GLN A 43 -8.63 9.30 6.61
C GLN A 43 -8.97 8.08 5.75
N LEU A 44 -9.17 6.93 6.40
CA LEU A 44 -9.38 5.67 5.69
C LEU A 44 -10.79 5.53 5.09
N ASP A 45 -11.71 6.42 5.47
CA ASP A 45 -13.06 6.55 4.91
C ASP A 45 -13.08 7.37 3.61
N GLN A 46 -11.95 7.94 3.19
CA GLN A 46 -11.84 8.65 1.93
C GLN A 46 -12.05 7.71 0.75
N VAL A 47 -12.77 8.20 -0.26
CA VAL A 47 -13.06 7.46 -1.48
C VAL A 47 -11.89 7.60 -2.44
N VAL A 48 -11.50 6.49 -3.06
CA VAL A 48 -10.42 6.47 -4.04
C VAL A 48 -11.01 6.59 -5.44
N ALA A 49 -10.48 7.52 -6.24
CA ALA A 49 -10.88 7.72 -7.64
C ALA A 49 -9.66 7.73 -8.58
N VAL A 50 -9.84 7.23 -9.81
CA VAL A 50 -8.79 7.30 -10.83
C VAL A 50 -8.67 8.75 -11.34
N ALA A 51 -7.46 9.31 -11.28
CA ALA A 51 -7.19 10.71 -11.63
C ALA A 51 -6.62 10.89 -13.05
N VAL A 52 -6.28 9.79 -13.74
CA VAL A 52 -5.72 9.80 -15.09
C VAL A 52 -6.68 9.18 -16.13
N PRO A 53 -6.63 9.64 -17.39
CA PRO A 53 -7.39 9.00 -18.47
C PRO A 53 -6.96 7.53 -18.68
N PRO A 54 -7.88 6.63 -19.09
CA PRO A 54 -7.57 5.21 -19.33
C PRO A 54 -6.40 4.97 -20.29
N ASP A 55 -6.23 5.84 -21.29
CA ASP A 55 -5.13 5.73 -22.24
C ASP A 55 -3.76 5.99 -21.61
N GLN A 56 -3.67 6.84 -20.58
CA GLN A 56 -2.42 7.07 -19.84
C GLN A 56 -2.07 5.89 -18.92
N ILE A 57 -3.07 5.20 -18.38
CA ILE A 57 -2.86 4.04 -17.51
C ILE A 57 -2.09 2.95 -18.24
N ARG A 58 -2.36 2.74 -19.54
CA ARG A 58 -1.67 1.75 -20.37
C ARG A 58 -0.16 1.99 -20.51
N TRP A 59 0.28 3.24 -20.35
CA TRP A 59 1.69 3.62 -20.44
C TRP A 59 2.40 3.61 -19.09
N LEU A 60 1.66 3.53 -17.99
CA LEU A 60 2.24 3.34 -16.67
C LEU A 60 2.75 1.90 -16.59
N SER A 61 4.04 1.73 -16.28
CA SER A 61 4.61 0.43 -15.95
C SER A 61 4.12 0.00 -14.55
N LEU A 62 2.84 -0.37 -14.47
CA LEU A 62 2.23 -0.90 -13.25
C LEU A 62 2.58 -2.39 -13.13
N ASP A 63 3.08 -2.77 -11.95
CA ASP A 63 3.17 -4.19 -11.62
C ASP A 63 1.77 -4.79 -11.43
N HIS A 64 1.70 -6.13 -11.39
CA HIS A 64 0.42 -6.84 -11.27
C HIS A 64 -0.38 -6.44 -10.01
N ARG A 65 0.30 -6.12 -8.90
CA ARG A 65 -0.35 -5.75 -7.64
C ARG A 65 -0.94 -4.34 -7.73
N ALA A 66 -0.21 -3.39 -8.30
CA ALA A 66 -0.69 -2.04 -8.54
C ALA A 66 -1.84 -2.01 -9.54
N GLY A 67 -1.75 -2.80 -10.63
CA GLY A 67 -2.85 -2.97 -11.58
C GLY A 67 -4.10 -3.56 -10.94
N PHE A 68 -3.95 -4.53 -10.04
CA PHE A 68 -5.07 -5.10 -9.30
C PHE A 68 -5.71 -4.09 -8.34
N LEU A 69 -4.93 -3.37 -7.52
CA LEU A 69 -5.49 -2.32 -6.66
C LEU A 69 -6.23 -1.25 -7.47
N LEU A 70 -5.67 -0.84 -8.61
CA LEU A 70 -6.32 0.12 -9.50
C LEU A 70 -7.65 -0.42 -10.07
N SER A 71 -7.76 -1.73 -10.29
CA SER A 71 -9.01 -2.36 -10.74
C SER A 71 -10.14 -2.33 -9.71
N LEU A 72 -9.82 -2.14 -8.42
CA LEU A 72 -10.79 -1.95 -7.34
C LEU A 72 -11.25 -0.49 -7.20
N VAL A 73 -10.56 0.44 -7.87
CA VAL A 73 -10.87 1.88 -7.80
C VAL A 73 -11.99 2.21 -8.77
N ASP A 74 -13.21 2.24 -8.25
CA ASP A 74 -14.44 2.56 -8.99
C ASP A 74 -14.95 4.00 -8.75
N GLY A 75 -14.27 4.77 -7.90
CA GLY A 75 -14.69 6.11 -7.51
C GLY A 75 -15.77 6.15 -6.43
N MET A 76 -16.10 5.01 -5.82
CA MET A 76 -17.08 4.87 -4.75
C MET A 76 -16.52 4.10 -3.54
N THR A 77 -15.51 3.27 -3.75
CA THR A 77 -14.89 2.43 -2.72
C THR A 77 -13.88 3.25 -1.88
N SER A 78 -13.98 3.11 -0.57
CA SER A 78 -13.08 3.76 0.40
C SER A 78 -11.70 3.09 0.45
N ILE A 79 -10.72 3.79 1.04
CA ILE A 79 -9.40 3.21 1.31
C ILE A 79 -9.56 1.93 2.15
N GLU A 80 -10.33 1.97 3.23
CA GLU A 80 -10.54 0.83 4.12
C GLU A 80 -11.11 -0.39 3.39
N GLU A 81 -12.16 -0.20 2.59
CA GLU A 81 -12.77 -1.28 1.81
C GLU A 81 -11.80 -1.86 0.79
N ILE A 82 -11.01 -1.03 0.09
CA ILE A 82 -9.97 -1.51 -0.83
C ILE A 82 -8.93 -2.36 -0.09
N LEU A 83 -8.49 -1.93 1.10
CA LEU A 83 -7.54 -2.70 1.90
C LEU A 83 -8.09 -4.08 2.27
N ASP A 84 -9.37 -4.14 2.65
CA ASP A 84 -10.04 -5.37 3.09
C ASP A 84 -10.25 -6.38 1.95
N VAL A 85 -10.60 -5.90 0.74
CA VAL A 85 -10.86 -6.79 -0.41
C VAL A 85 -9.60 -7.10 -1.22
N SER A 86 -8.49 -6.39 -1.00
CA SER A 86 -7.27 -6.54 -1.81
C SER A 86 -6.59 -7.92 -1.68
N GLY A 87 -6.82 -8.64 -0.58
CA GLY A 87 -6.12 -9.88 -0.25
C GLY A 87 -4.61 -9.71 -0.01
N MET A 88 -4.10 -8.48 0.03
CA MET A 88 -2.70 -8.16 0.31
C MET A 88 -2.50 -7.89 1.81
N THR A 89 -1.23 -7.88 2.24
CA THR A 89 -0.93 -7.33 3.57
C THR A 89 -1.29 -5.84 3.59
N ARG A 90 -1.80 -5.35 4.72
CA ARG A 90 -2.19 -3.93 4.87
C ARG A 90 -1.05 -2.99 4.49
N LEU A 91 0.18 -3.32 4.88
CA LEU A 91 1.37 -2.55 4.52
C LEU A 91 1.61 -2.49 3.01
N ASP A 92 1.54 -3.62 2.31
CA ASP A 92 1.75 -3.65 0.86
C ASP A 92 0.73 -2.81 0.13
N ALA A 93 -0.55 -2.95 0.49
CA ALA A 93 -1.62 -2.21 -0.16
C ALA A 93 -1.51 -0.71 0.10
N LEU A 94 -1.26 -0.29 1.34
CA LEU A 94 -1.01 1.12 1.69
C LEU A 94 0.21 1.70 0.94
N ARG A 95 1.30 0.94 0.83
CA ARG A 95 2.50 1.38 0.11
C ARG A 95 2.24 1.59 -1.39
N ILE A 96 1.51 0.66 -2.01
CA ILE A 96 1.14 0.78 -3.43
C ILE A 96 0.20 1.96 -3.63
N MET A 97 -0.84 2.07 -2.80
CA MET A 97 -1.80 3.19 -2.87
C MET A 97 -1.09 4.54 -2.71
N PHE A 98 -0.20 4.66 -1.72
CA PHE A 98 0.62 5.85 -1.54
C PHE A 98 1.46 6.18 -2.79
N THR A 99 2.05 5.17 -3.43
CA THR A 99 2.82 5.35 -4.67
C THR A 99 1.92 5.86 -5.81
N LEU A 100 0.72 5.30 -5.97
CA LEU A 100 -0.24 5.73 -6.99
C LEU A 100 -0.73 7.17 -6.77
N VAL A 101 -0.94 7.58 -5.50
CA VAL A 101 -1.26 8.98 -5.15
C VAL A 101 -0.10 9.90 -5.49
N GLN A 102 1.14 9.53 -5.14
CA GLN A 102 2.34 10.33 -5.46
C GLN A 102 2.53 10.50 -6.97
N GLN A 103 2.21 9.48 -7.75
CA GLN A 103 2.24 9.51 -9.21
C GLN A 103 1.01 10.21 -9.84
N ARG A 104 0.05 10.66 -9.03
CA ARG A 104 -1.23 11.26 -9.45
C ARG A 104 -2.07 10.34 -10.33
N VAL A 105 -1.93 9.03 -10.17
CA VAL A 105 -2.73 8.02 -10.88
C VAL A 105 -4.11 7.91 -10.23
N ILE A 106 -4.15 8.03 -8.90
CA ILE A 106 -5.39 8.06 -8.10
C ILE A 106 -5.44 9.33 -7.26
N ALA A 107 -6.65 9.76 -6.92
CA ALA A 107 -6.96 10.85 -6.00
C ALA A 107 -7.80 10.31 -4.82
N LEU A 108 -7.71 11.03 -3.70
CA LEU A 108 -8.46 10.73 -2.48
C LEU A 108 -9.48 11.84 -2.26
N GLU A 109 -10.75 11.48 -2.36
CA GLU A 109 -11.88 12.39 -2.19
C GLU A 109 -12.49 12.19 -0.80
N PRO A 110 -13.13 13.23 -0.20
CA PRO A 110 -13.84 13.06 1.06
C PRO A 110 -14.92 11.97 0.94
N GLY A 111 -14.99 11.07 1.93
CA GLY A 111 -16.13 10.17 2.09
C GLY A 111 -17.43 10.97 2.24
N ARG A 112 -18.51 10.48 1.64
CA ARG A 112 -19.79 11.19 1.61
C ARG A 112 -20.57 11.06 2.92
#